data_AF-A0A5C4WFQ8-F1
#
_entry.id   AF-A0A5C4WFQ8-F1
#
_cell.length_a   1.000
_cell.length_b   1.000
_cell.length_c   1.000
_cell.angle_alpha   90.00
_cell.angle_beta   90.00
_cell.angle_gamma   90.00
#
_symmetry.space_group_name_H-M   'P 1'
#
loop_
_entity.id
_entity.type
_entity.pdbx_description
1 polymer ?
#
loop_
_entity_poly.entity_id
_entity_poly.type
_entity_poly.pdbx_seq_one_letter_code
_entity_poly.pdbx_strand_id
1 'polypeptide(L)'
;MAGRWRPELGLAVVVLALGVLVVIGTLDVSAAASQLGLGPRFFPMLVGGAMVLIGLFYVVDVLRGGHGDPEESEDVDVDAPADWRGVGLVSGIFLAFAALLNVLGWIIGASLLFFGLSVVLGAEHKLRAAVVSVVMGLATYLLFVEVLGVTLPAGPLAGVI
;
A
#
# COMPACT_ATOMS: atom_id res chain seq x y z
N MET A 1 -6.20 41.20 6.89
CA MET A 1 -6.95 39.94 7.05
C MET A 1 -6.13 38.84 6.36
N ALA A 2 -5.23 38.19 7.10
CA ALA A 2 -4.44 37.09 6.55
C ALA A 2 -5.33 35.84 6.51
N GLY A 3 -5.54 35.26 5.32
CA GLY A 3 -6.29 34.03 5.16
C GLY A 3 -5.63 32.92 5.97
N ARG A 4 -6.33 32.43 6.99
CA ARG A 4 -5.87 31.41 7.93
C ARG A 4 -5.80 30.08 7.19
N TRP A 5 -4.73 29.84 6.44
CA TRP A 5 -4.44 28.55 5.83
C TRP A 5 -4.32 27.53 6.97
N ARG A 6 -5.21 26.54 6.98
CA ARG A 6 -5.20 25.42 7.92
C ARG A 6 -4.67 24.21 7.17
N PRO A 7 -3.35 23.94 7.18
CA PRO A 7 -2.78 22.82 6.42
C PRO A 7 -3.41 21.47 6.80
N GLU A 8 -3.95 21.36 8.01
CA GLU A 8 -4.68 20.20 8.52
C GLU A 8 -5.97 19.94 7.73
N LEU A 9 -6.68 21.00 7.31
CA LEU A 9 -7.83 20.85 6.41
C LEU A 9 -7.39 20.32 5.04
N GLY A 10 -6.23 20.76 4.55
CA GLY A 10 -5.65 20.25 3.30
C GLY A 10 -5.41 18.75 3.38
N LEU A 11 -4.73 18.29 4.43
CA LEU A 11 -4.47 16.87 4.66
C LEU A 11 -5.78 16.07 4.82
N ALA A 12 -6.73 16.57 5.61
CA ALA A 12 -8.01 15.91 5.84
C ALA A 12 -8.80 15.73 4.53
N VAL A 13 -8.83 16.76 3.67
CA VAL A 13 -9.47 16.71 2.35
C VAL A 13 -8.76 15.73 1.43
N VAL A 14 -7.42 15.69 1.43
CA VAL A 14 -6.66 14.72 0.61
C VAL A 14 -6.96 13.29 1.02
N VAL A 15 -6.93 12.97 2.32
CA VAL A 15 -7.25 11.62 2.82
C VAL A 15 -8.68 11.23 2.44
N LEU A 16 -9.64 12.12 2.66
CA LEU A 16 -11.04 11.90 2.30
C LEU A 16 -11.20 11.68 0.79
N ALA A 17 -10.59 12.52 -0.03
CA ALA A 17 -10.66 12.42 -1.50
C ALA A 17 -10.04 11.12 -2.01
N LEU A 18 -8.88 10.71 -1.47
CA LEU A 18 -8.26 9.42 -1.82
C LEU A 18 -9.14 8.24 -1.40
N GLY A 19 -9.76 8.29 -0.21
CA GLY A 19 -10.70 7.26 0.22
C GLY A 19 -11.90 7.14 -0.74
N VAL A 20 -12.51 8.28 -1.12
CA VAL A 20 -13.62 8.33 -2.08
C VAL A 20 -13.18 7.80 -3.44
N LEU A 21 -12.01 8.21 -3.93
CA LEU A 21 -11.43 7.74 -5.19
C LEU A 21 -11.26 6.22 -5.18
N VAL A 22 -10.71 5.66 -4.10
CA VAL A 22 -10.54 4.20 -3.94
C VAL A 22 -11.89 3.49 -3.96
N VAL A 23 -12.90 4.00 -3.25
CA VAL A 23 -14.24 3.40 -3.23
C VAL A 23 -14.86 3.42 -4.62
N ILE A 24 -14.88 4.57 -5.29
CA ILE A 24 -15.46 4.70 -6.64
C ILE A 24 -14.73 3.79 -7.63
N GLY A 25 -13.39 3.82 -7.65
CA GLY A 25 -12.60 2.96 -8.53
C GLY A 25 -12.81 1.47 -8.26
N THR A 26 -13.13 1.09 -7.02
CA THR A 26 -13.44 -0.31 -6.67
C THR A 26 -14.83 -0.74 -7.15
N LEU A 27 -15.80 0.17 -7.17
CA LEU A 27 -17.16 -0.14 -7.67
C LEU A 27 -17.13 -0.52 -9.15
N ASP A 28 -16.23 0.05 -9.94
CA ASP A 28 -16.06 -0.28 -11.36
C ASP A 28 -15.45 -1.67 -11.61
N VAL A 29 -14.85 -2.33 -10.61
CA VAL A 29 -14.16 -3.62 -10.77
C VAL A 29 -15.16 -4.77 -10.93
N SER A 30 -15.54 -5.15 -12.14
CA SER A 30 -16.38 -6.34 -12.34
C SER A 30 -15.63 -7.63 -12.01
N ALA A 31 -15.99 -8.26 -10.89
CA ALA A 31 -15.40 -9.53 -10.47
C ALA A 31 -16.45 -10.46 -9.85
N ALA A 32 -16.32 -11.75 -10.12
CA ALA A 32 -17.12 -12.79 -9.46
C ALA A 32 -16.74 -12.88 -7.97
N ALA A 33 -17.71 -13.24 -7.13
CA ALA A 33 -17.45 -13.52 -5.72
C ALA A 33 -16.53 -14.76 -5.58
N SER A 34 -15.63 -14.74 -4.60
CA SER A 34 -14.77 -15.90 -4.29
C SER A 34 -15.58 -17.03 -3.62
N GLN A 35 -14.96 -18.20 -3.46
CA GLN A 35 -15.58 -19.35 -2.78
C GLN A 35 -16.01 -19.06 -1.34
N LEU A 36 -15.33 -18.12 -0.67
CA LEU A 36 -15.64 -17.67 0.70
C LEU A 36 -16.62 -16.50 0.74
N GLY A 37 -17.14 -16.07 -0.41
CA GLY A 37 -18.05 -14.93 -0.55
C GLY A 37 -17.36 -13.55 -0.55
N LEU A 38 -16.05 -13.50 -0.28
CA LEU A 38 -15.25 -12.27 -0.28
C LEU A 38 -14.56 -12.09 -1.64
N GLY A 39 -15.16 -11.32 -2.54
CA GLY A 39 -14.55 -11.04 -3.84
C GLY A 39 -13.37 -10.05 -3.79
N PRO A 40 -12.70 -9.80 -4.94
CA PRO A 40 -11.54 -8.89 -5.05
C PRO A 40 -11.79 -7.46 -4.58
N ARG A 41 -13.07 -7.03 -4.56
CA ARG A 41 -13.51 -5.72 -4.08
C ARG A 41 -13.45 -5.57 -2.56
N PHE A 42 -13.43 -6.66 -1.79
CA PHE A 42 -13.58 -6.61 -0.34
C PHE A 42 -12.50 -5.75 0.33
N PHE A 43 -11.23 -6.05 0.04
CA PHE A 43 -10.12 -5.35 0.68
C PHE A 43 -10.04 -3.87 0.28
N PRO A 44 -10.14 -3.49 -1.01
CA PRO A 44 -10.18 -2.07 -1.39
C PRO A 44 -11.40 -1.32 -0.84
N MET A 45 -12.58 -1.94 -0.76
CA MET A 45 -13.76 -1.33 -0.13
C MET A 45 -13.55 -1.07 1.36
N LEU A 46 -12.95 -2.03 2.08
CA LEU A 46 -12.66 -1.90 3.50
C LEU A 46 -11.69 -0.74 3.77
N VAL A 47 -10.57 -0.70 3.04
CA VAL A 47 -9.55 0.34 3.20
C VAL A 47 -10.07 1.70 2.75
N GLY A 48 -10.71 1.77 1.57
CA GLY A 48 -11.30 3.01 1.07
C GLY A 48 -12.39 3.55 1.99
N GLY A 49 -13.27 2.67 2.49
CA GLY A 49 -14.29 3.03 3.47
C GLY A 49 -13.70 3.54 4.79
N ALA A 50 -12.67 2.87 5.32
CA ALA A 50 -11.96 3.32 6.51
C ALA A 50 -11.31 4.70 6.29
N MET A 51 -10.68 4.93 5.14
CA MET A 51 -10.11 6.24 4.77
C MET A 51 -11.19 7.33 4.69
N VAL A 52 -12.36 7.03 4.12
CA VAL A 52 -13.48 7.99 4.08
C VAL A 52 -13.97 8.32 5.49
N LEU A 53 -14.14 7.32 6.35
CA LEU A 53 -14.57 7.51 7.73
C LEU A 53 -13.56 8.35 8.53
N ILE A 54 -12.27 8.00 8.44
CA ILE A 54 -11.19 8.73 9.12
C ILE A 54 -11.09 10.16 8.57
N GLY A 55 -11.12 10.33 7.24
CA GLY A 55 -11.10 11.64 6.59
C GLY A 55 -12.26 12.52 7.02
N LEU A 56 -13.47 11.96 7.14
CA LEU A 56 -14.64 12.69 7.62
C LEU A 56 -14.49 13.11 9.08
N PHE A 57 -14.05 12.20 9.96
CA PHE A 57 -13.78 12.54 11.35
C PHE A 57 -12.70 13.62 11.46
N TYR A 58 -11.66 13.54 10.63
CA TYR A 58 -10.59 14.53 10.67
C TYR A 58 -11.07 15.91 10.18
N VAL A 59 -11.87 15.99 9.11
CA VAL A 59 -12.50 17.24 8.69
C VAL A 59 -13.36 17.82 9.82
N VAL A 60 -14.18 17.00 10.47
CA VAL A 60 -15.04 17.42 11.59
C VAL A 60 -14.20 17.92 12.77
N ASP A 61 -13.13 17.22 13.12
CA ASP A 61 -12.22 17.59 14.20
C ASP A 61 -11.59 18.97 13.95
N VAL A 62 -11.01 19.16 12.76
CA VAL A 62 -10.39 20.43 12.39
C VAL A 62 -11.44 21.55 12.38
N LEU A 63 -12.64 21.33 11.84
CA LEU A 63 -13.74 22.31 11.87
C LEU A 63 -14.21 22.65 13.29
N ARG A 64 -14.12 21.71 14.24
CA ARG A 64 -14.41 21.92 15.67
C ARG A 64 -13.32 22.67 16.43
N GLY A 65 -12.23 23.01 15.75
CA GLY A 65 -11.10 23.72 16.36
C GLY A 65 -9.94 22.81 16.72
N GLY A 66 -10.02 21.52 16.39
CA GLY A 66 -8.87 20.63 16.41
C GLY A 66 -7.73 21.19 15.58
N HIS A 67 -6.54 21.08 16.12
CA HIS A 67 -5.28 21.35 15.46
C HIS A 67 -4.39 20.18 15.80
N GLY A 68 -3.61 19.70 14.83
CA GLY A 68 -2.49 18.86 15.18
C GLY A 68 -1.60 19.72 16.07
N ASP A 69 -1.47 19.35 17.35
CA ASP A 69 -0.26 19.78 18.04
C ASP A 69 0.89 19.31 17.15
N PRO A 70 1.87 20.17 16.84
CA PRO A 70 3.09 19.68 16.23
C PRO A 70 3.55 18.59 17.19
N GLU A 71 3.39 17.33 16.80
CA GLU A 71 4.09 16.23 17.43
C GLU A 71 5.52 16.74 17.55
N GLU A 72 6.07 16.71 18.76
CA GLU A 72 7.49 16.83 18.98
C GLU A 72 8.08 15.78 18.07
N SER A 73 8.44 16.23 16.87
CA SER A 73 8.81 15.39 15.77
C SER A 73 9.93 14.54 16.33
N GLU A 74 9.78 13.22 16.38
CA GLU A 74 10.92 12.35 16.64
C GLU A 74 12.00 12.71 15.61
N ASP A 75 12.94 13.57 16.02
CA ASP A 75 14.09 14.05 15.27
C ASP A 75 13.89 14.28 13.76
N VAL A 76 12.77 14.89 13.34
CA VAL A 76 12.61 15.32 11.95
C VAL A 76 13.36 16.63 11.78
N ASP A 77 14.66 16.51 11.50
CA ASP A 77 15.47 17.61 11.03
C ASP A 77 14.90 18.08 9.67
N VAL A 78 14.21 19.22 9.69
CA VAL A 78 13.56 19.80 8.50
C VAL A 78 14.59 20.21 7.44
N ASP A 79 15.85 20.36 7.85
CA ASP A 79 16.99 20.64 6.98
C ASP A 79 17.70 19.36 6.50
N ALA A 80 17.27 18.17 6.96
CA ALA A 80 17.80 16.90 6.46
C ALA A 80 17.52 16.76 4.96
N PRO A 81 18.56 16.47 4.15
CA PRO A 81 18.38 16.31 2.72
C PRO A 81 17.50 15.10 2.44
N ALA A 82 16.50 15.26 1.56
CA ALA A 82 15.66 14.16 1.12
C ALA A 82 16.51 13.01 0.53
N ASP A 83 16.24 11.77 0.94
CA ASP A 83 16.93 10.58 0.42
C ASP A 83 16.41 10.19 -0.97
N TRP A 84 16.82 10.98 -1.98
CA TRP A 84 16.48 10.73 -3.38
C TRP A 84 17.01 9.39 -3.89
N ARG A 85 18.07 8.86 -3.27
CA ARG A 85 18.62 7.55 -3.63
C ARG A 85 17.69 6.44 -3.17
N GLY A 86 17.23 6.49 -1.93
CA GLY A 86 16.21 5.59 -1.41
C GLY A 86 14.95 5.60 -2.27
N VAL A 87 14.44 6.81 -2.59
CA VAL A 87 13.28 6.99 -3.49
C VAL A 87 13.53 6.34 -4.86
N GLY A 88 14.68 6.58 -5.48
CA GLY A 88 15.03 6.00 -6.78
C GLY A 88 15.16 4.48 -6.74
N LEU A 89 15.76 3.91 -5.69
CA LEU A 89 15.92 2.47 -5.52
C LEU A 89 14.57 1.77 -5.31
N VAL A 90 13.74 2.29 -4.40
CA VAL A 90 12.39 1.76 -4.15
C VAL A 90 11.55 1.82 -5.43
N SER A 91 11.57 2.96 -6.12
CA SER A 91 10.85 3.12 -7.39
C SER A 91 11.34 2.13 -8.44
N GLY A 92 12.65 1.93 -8.56
CA GLY A 92 13.25 0.96 -9.47
C GLY A 92 12.83 -0.49 -9.17
N ILE A 93 12.75 -0.85 -7.88
CA ILE A 93 12.27 -2.17 -7.43
C ILE A 93 10.81 -2.39 -7.82
N PHE A 94 9.94 -1.40 -7.62
CA PHE A 94 8.54 -1.49 -8.03
C PHE A 94 8.38 -1.61 -9.55
N LEU A 95 9.13 -0.82 -10.33
CA LEU A 95 9.13 -0.91 -11.79
C LEU A 95 9.65 -2.26 -12.28
N ALA A 96 10.72 -2.78 -11.67
CA ALA A 96 11.25 -4.10 -11.98
C ALA A 96 10.23 -5.20 -11.66
N PHE A 97 9.56 -5.13 -10.50
CA PHE A 97 8.47 -6.04 -10.15
C PHE A 97 7.34 -6.00 -11.18
N ALA A 98 6.86 -4.81 -11.54
CA ALA A 98 5.79 -4.65 -12.53
C ALA A 98 6.18 -5.23 -13.91
N ALA A 99 7.42 -5.00 -14.35
CA ALA A 99 7.93 -5.53 -15.62
C ALA A 99 8.11 -7.06 -15.60
N LEU A 100 8.57 -7.60 -14.47
CA LEU A 100 8.90 -9.03 -14.32
C LEU A 100 7.70 -9.88 -13.89
N LEU A 101 6.61 -9.27 -13.42
CA LEU A 101 5.47 -9.98 -12.83
C LEU A 101 4.89 -11.06 -13.76
N ASN A 102 4.70 -10.74 -15.03
CA ASN A 102 4.16 -11.69 -16.02
C ASN A 102 5.15 -12.80 -16.40
N VAL A 103 6.46 -12.55 -16.22
CA VAL A 103 7.52 -13.50 -16.56
C VAL A 103 7.80 -14.45 -15.40
N LEU A 104 7.94 -13.92 -14.19
CA LEU A 104 8.32 -14.67 -12.99
C LEU A 104 7.11 -15.22 -12.22
N GLY A 105 5.93 -14.66 -12.44
CA GLY A 105 4.75 -14.95 -11.64
C GLY A 105 4.75 -14.22 -10.30
N TRP A 106 3.62 -14.29 -9.60
CA TRP A 106 3.38 -13.53 -8.37
C TRP A 106 4.27 -13.98 -7.23
N ILE A 107 4.37 -15.28 -6.95
CA ILE A 107 5.13 -15.77 -5.78
C ILE A 107 6.60 -15.32 -5.88
N ILE A 108 7.25 -15.56 -7.01
CA ILE A 108 8.65 -15.18 -7.23
C ILE A 108 8.78 -13.66 -7.29
N GLY A 109 7.94 -12.98 -8.08
CA GLY A 109 7.97 -11.53 -8.23
C GLY A 109 7.79 -10.79 -6.90
N ALA A 110 6.77 -11.15 -6.11
CA ALA A 110 6.47 -10.54 -4.82
C ALA A 110 7.57 -10.85 -3.79
N SER A 111 8.14 -12.06 -3.82
CA SER A 111 9.28 -12.39 -2.97
C SER A 111 10.50 -11.51 -3.27
N LEU A 112 10.80 -11.28 -4.55
CA LEU A 112 11.88 -10.39 -4.97
C LEU A 112 11.59 -8.93 -4.63
N LEU A 113 10.33 -8.48 -4.77
CA LEU A 113 9.87 -7.16 -4.35
C LEU A 113 10.12 -6.97 -2.84
N PHE A 114 9.58 -7.85 -1.99
CA PHE A 114 9.73 -7.76 -0.54
C PHE A 114 11.19 -7.84 -0.11
N PHE A 115 12.00 -8.68 -0.77
CA PHE A 115 13.41 -8.81 -0.45
C PHE A 115 14.19 -7.56 -0.86
N GLY A 116 13.96 -7.05 -2.07
CA GLY A 116 14.58 -5.84 -2.57
C GLY A 116 14.29 -4.64 -1.67
N LEU A 117 13.01 -4.46 -1.30
CA LEU A 117 12.61 -3.41 -0.36
C LEU A 117 13.29 -3.58 0.99
N SER A 118 13.29 -4.80 1.54
CA SER A 118 13.93 -5.08 2.83
C SER A 118 15.44 -4.75 2.81
N VAL A 119 16.14 -5.06 1.72
CA VAL A 119 17.58 -4.74 1.58
C VAL A 119 17.80 -3.24 1.46
N VAL A 120 16.98 -2.52 0.67
CA VAL A 120 17.10 -1.05 0.52
C VAL A 120 16.78 -0.32 1.82
N LEU A 121 15.82 -0.84 2.58
CA LEU A 121 15.43 -0.31 3.89
C LEU A 121 16.37 -0.75 5.03
N GLY A 122 17.50 -1.37 4.71
CA GLY A 122 18.57 -1.60 5.69
C GLY A 122 18.51 -2.93 6.45
N ALA A 123 17.90 -3.98 5.89
CA ALA A 123 17.88 -5.29 6.54
C ALA A 123 19.31 -5.81 6.85
N GLU A 124 19.62 -5.92 8.15
CA GLU A 124 20.92 -6.40 8.63
C GLU A 124 21.20 -7.86 8.23
N HIS A 125 20.17 -8.71 8.32
CA HIS A 125 20.27 -10.15 8.09
C HIS A 125 19.61 -10.55 6.78
N LYS A 126 20.33 -10.43 5.67
CA LYS A 126 19.81 -10.69 4.31
C LYS A 126 19.21 -12.09 4.14
N LEU A 127 19.75 -13.12 4.79
CA LEU A 127 19.18 -14.46 4.70
C LEU A 127 17.80 -14.56 5.37
N ARG A 128 17.65 -13.95 6.56
CA ARG A 128 16.35 -13.90 7.25
C ARG A 128 15.36 -13.07 6.44
N ALA A 129 15.80 -11.93 5.89
CA ALA A 129 14.98 -11.12 5.01
C ALA A 129 14.49 -11.93 3.80
N ALA A 130 15.38 -12.68 3.13
CA ALA A 130 15.00 -13.52 1.99
C ALA A 130 13.94 -14.57 2.35
N VAL A 131 14.11 -15.27 3.48
CA VAL A 131 13.13 -16.25 3.96
C VAL A 131 11.78 -15.59 4.24
N VAL A 132 11.78 -14.48 4.98
CA VAL A 132 10.54 -13.73 5.29
C VAL A 132 9.88 -13.24 4.00
N SER A 133 10.63 -12.74 3.04
CA SER A 133 10.12 -12.27 1.76
C SER A 133 9.45 -13.39 0.95
N VAL A 134 10.03 -14.60 0.94
CA VAL A 134 9.42 -15.78 0.31
C VAL A 134 8.11 -16.17 1.01
N VAL A 135 8.12 -16.20 2.34
CA VAL A 135 6.92 -16.48 3.13
C VAL A 135 5.83 -15.45 2.84
N MET A 136 6.17 -14.17 2.77
CA MET A 136 5.23 -13.09 2.43
C MET A 136 4.69 -13.21 1.00
N GLY A 137 5.54 -13.57 0.02
CA GLY A 137 5.10 -13.84 -1.35
C GLY A 137 4.09 -14.97 -1.43
N LEU A 138 4.33 -16.07 -0.71
CA LEU A 138 3.39 -17.19 -0.63
C LEU A 138 2.12 -16.84 0.14
N ALA A 139 2.24 -16.18 1.30
CA ALA A 139 1.10 -15.79 2.13
C ALA A 139 0.16 -14.83 1.39
N THR A 140 0.73 -13.85 0.66
CA THR A 140 -0.08 -12.94 -0.18
C THR A 140 -0.71 -13.65 -1.36
N TYR A 141 -0.02 -14.62 -1.98
CA TYR A 141 -0.63 -15.47 -3.01
C TYR A 141 -1.87 -16.18 -2.47
N LEU A 142 -1.76 -16.86 -1.32
CA LEU A 142 -2.89 -17.57 -0.71
C LEU A 142 -4.02 -16.60 -0.34
N LEU A 143 -3.71 -15.43 0.21
CA LEU A 143 -4.70 -14.41 0.51
C LEU A 143 -5.46 -13.97 -0.75
N PHE A 144 -4.76 -13.67 -1.83
CA PHE A 144 -5.41 -13.16 -3.03
C PHE A 144 -6.14 -14.25 -3.82
N VAL A 145 -5.53 -15.42 -3.98
CA VAL A 145 -6.09 -16.52 -4.78
C VAL A 145 -7.17 -17.25 -4.01
N GLU A 146 -6.86 -17.75 -2.81
CA GLU A 146 -7.79 -18.61 -2.06
C GLU A 146 -8.86 -17.81 -1.33
N VAL A 147 -8.48 -16.68 -0.71
CA VAL A 147 -9.44 -15.89 0.08
C VAL A 147 -10.25 -14.96 -0.82
N LEU A 148 -9.57 -14.20 -1.68
CA LEU A 148 -10.21 -13.16 -2.49
C LEU A 148 -10.63 -13.61 -3.88
N GLY A 149 -10.25 -14.81 -4.33
CA GLY A 149 -10.61 -15.34 -5.64
C GLY A 149 -9.99 -14.57 -6.81
N VAL A 150 -8.82 -13.95 -6.60
CA VAL A 150 -8.08 -13.19 -7.62
C VAL A 150 -7.18 -14.12 -8.41
N THR A 151 -7.22 -14.02 -9.74
CA THR A 151 -6.28 -14.73 -10.60
C THR A 151 -4.97 -13.95 -10.71
N LEU A 152 -3.87 -14.57 -10.28
CA LEU A 152 -2.53 -13.99 -10.34
C LEU A 152 -1.64 -14.76 -11.33
N PRO A 153 -0.69 -14.10 -12.03
CA PRO A 153 0.23 -14.78 -12.93
C PRO A 153 1.05 -15.84 -12.17
N ALA A 154 1.00 -17.09 -12.60
CA ALA A 154 1.77 -18.18 -11.99
C ALA A 154 3.22 -18.22 -12.49
N GLY A 155 3.49 -17.67 -13.68
CA GLY A 155 4.83 -17.69 -14.28
C GLY A 155 5.36 -19.12 -14.46
N PRO A 156 6.64 -19.39 -14.16
CA PRO A 156 7.23 -20.73 -14.27
C PRO A 156 6.61 -21.76 -13.34
N LEU A 157 5.87 -21.32 -12.31
CA LEU A 157 5.21 -22.20 -11.35
C LEU A 157 3.86 -22.74 -11.83
N ALA A 158 3.38 -22.31 -13.01
CA ALA A 158 2.07 -22.71 -13.56
C ALA A 158 1.85 -24.23 -13.71
N GLY A 159 2.89 -25.05 -13.69
CA GLY A 159 2.78 -26.52 -13.73
C GLY A 159 2.72 -27.20 -12.35
N VAL A 160 2.87 -26.44 -11.26
CA VAL A 160 2.94 -26.94 -9.88
C VAL A 160 1.77 -26.44 -9.03
N ILE A 161 1.25 -25.24 -9.33
CA ILE A 161 0.13 -24.58 -8.64
C ILE A 161 -1.09 -24.47 -9.56
#